data_AF-A0A2I1GQC0-F1
#
_entry.id   AF-A0A2I1GQC0-F1
#
_cell.length_a   1.000
_cell.length_b   1.000
_cell.length_c   1.000
_cell.angle_alpha   90.00
_cell.angle_beta   90.00
_cell.angle_gamma   90.00
#
_symmetry.space_group_name_H-M   'P 1'
#
loop_
_entity.id
_entity.type
_entity.pdbx_description
1 polymer ?
#
loop_
_entity_poly.entity_id
_entity_poly.type
_entity_poly.pdbx_seq_one_letter_code
_entity_poly.pdbx_strand_id
1 'polypeptide(L)'
;MSDAQITHHCEMLLESLKYIPEKEGGNTSKFISDFRKLCYNSEINDIEEQKNYFCNTLPKLPNNDDTDCYYYLLEFIKRREKIKSMNDLVKEFAEIIADELNLIRDGSIIALKHVATGKYLSSIKNLRYTTGSKLQLAFAGSPEPDLNALWEIKFSEKLPMYNKTSINLRHIKSGSVLGLYYNSTYYTYYKSPITEHTEVCCNGNENLWKFKHSKLENHQGYFKSNDIINLSIAKGYDNKVEFLRSHDVQFTIGNDTFQEVVCHSERLGGNDEWRIELISQV
;
A
#
# COMPACT_ATOMS: atom_id res chain seq x y z
N MET A 1 -50.49 -5.17 8.55
CA MET A 1 -49.80 -6.47 8.55
C MET A 1 -49.85 -7.00 9.97
N SER A 2 -50.02 -8.31 10.15
CA SER A 2 -49.82 -8.94 11.46
C SER A 2 -48.34 -8.94 11.83
N ASP A 3 -48.02 -9.07 13.13
CA ASP A 3 -46.62 -9.11 13.59
C ASP A 3 -45.81 -10.21 12.88
N ALA A 4 -46.39 -11.40 12.69
CA ALA A 4 -45.78 -12.49 11.93
C ALA A 4 -45.50 -12.15 10.45
N GLN A 5 -46.31 -11.30 9.82
CA GLN A 5 -46.06 -10.83 8.44
C GLN A 5 -44.92 -9.81 8.40
N ILE A 6 -44.74 -9.02 9.47
CA ILE A 6 -43.65 -8.03 9.59
C ILE A 6 -42.32 -8.75 9.80
N THR A 7 -42.28 -9.75 10.70
CA THR A 7 -41.10 -10.59 10.97
C THR A 7 -40.60 -11.26 9.68
N HIS A 8 -41.46 -11.99 8.99
CA HIS A 8 -41.10 -12.71 7.75
C HIS A 8 -40.64 -11.76 6.63
N HIS A 9 -41.27 -10.59 6.51
CA HIS A 9 -40.86 -9.58 5.53
C HIS A 9 -39.47 -9.00 5.83
N CYS A 10 -39.17 -8.71 7.11
CA CYS A 10 -37.87 -8.20 7.53
C CYS A 10 -36.75 -9.23 7.36
N GLU A 11 -37.03 -10.53 7.55
CA GLU A 11 -36.07 -11.61 7.29
C GLU A 11 -35.66 -11.65 5.80
N MET A 12 -36.62 -11.60 4.87
CA MET A 12 -36.32 -11.54 3.44
C MET A 12 -35.52 -10.29 3.04
N LEU A 13 -35.78 -9.14 3.70
CA LEU A 13 -35.00 -7.92 3.49
C LEU A 13 -33.57 -8.06 4.04
N LEU A 14 -33.40 -8.75 5.18
CA LEU A 14 -32.09 -9.04 5.76
C LEU A 14 -31.25 -9.95 4.85
N GLU A 15 -31.88 -10.95 4.21
CA GLU A 15 -31.24 -11.83 3.23
C GLU A 15 -30.81 -11.13 1.94
N SER A 16 -31.49 -10.05 1.57
CA SER A 16 -31.18 -9.26 0.37
C SER A 16 -30.30 -8.04 0.64
N LEU A 17 -30.06 -7.70 1.91
CA LEU A 17 -29.21 -6.58 2.29
C LEU A 17 -27.76 -6.82 1.87
N LYS A 18 -27.14 -5.81 1.26
CA LYS A 18 -25.75 -5.86 0.83
C LYS A 18 -25.00 -4.65 1.33
N TYR A 19 -23.81 -4.87 1.86
CA TYR A 19 -22.87 -3.80 2.18
C TYR A 19 -22.18 -3.33 0.90
N ILE A 20 -22.20 -2.02 0.68
CA ILE A 20 -21.45 -1.34 -0.39
C ILE A 20 -20.43 -0.44 0.32
N PRO A 21 -19.12 -0.61 0.08
CA PRO A 21 -18.09 0.28 0.61
C PRO A 21 -18.29 1.74 0.19
N GLU A 22 -17.82 2.68 1.01
CA GLU A 22 -17.96 4.12 0.71
C GLU A 22 -17.23 4.54 -0.56
N LYS A 23 -16.08 3.90 -0.86
CA LYS A 23 -15.34 4.10 -2.12
C LYS A 23 -16.14 3.73 -3.37
N GLU A 24 -17.15 2.87 -3.23
CA GLU A 24 -18.08 2.46 -4.30
C GLU A 24 -19.39 3.28 -4.26
N GLY A 25 -19.44 4.36 -3.47
CA GLY A 25 -20.62 5.20 -3.30
C GLY A 25 -21.63 4.71 -2.25
N GLY A 26 -21.23 3.73 -1.42
CA GLY A 26 -22.05 3.22 -0.33
C GLY A 26 -22.12 4.16 0.88
N ASN A 27 -22.90 3.76 1.88
CA ASN A 27 -23.03 4.52 3.13
C ASN A 27 -23.04 3.55 4.33
N THR A 28 -21.89 3.47 5.01
CA THR A 28 -21.69 2.56 6.15
C THR A 28 -22.70 2.81 7.26
N SER A 29 -22.89 4.07 7.66
CA SER A 29 -23.77 4.41 8.77
C SER A 29 -25.22 4.01 8.48
N LYS A 30 -25.69 4.23 7.25
CA LYS A 30 -27.03 3.84 6.81
C LYS A 30 -27.16 2.31 6.79
N PHE A 31 -26.19 1.62 6.20
CA PHE A 31 -26.16 0.16 6.17
C PHE A 31 -26.24 -0.45 7.58
N ILE A 32 -25.43 0.03 8.54
CA ILE A 32 -25.47 -0.45 9.93
C ILE A 32 -26.80 -0.15 10.62
N SER A 33 -27.36 1.04 10.39
CA SER A 33 -28.70 1.40 10.90
C SER A 33 -29.77 0.45 10.36
N ASP A 34 -29.75 0.20 9.05
CA ASP A 34 -30.75 -0.65 8.39
C ASP A 34 -30.61 -2.11 8.83
N PHE A 35 -29.39 -2.63 8.93
CA PHE A 35 -29.10 -3.96 9.48
C PHE A 35 -29.66 -4.11 10.91
N ARG A 36 -29.37 -3.16 11.80
CA ARG A 36 -29.86 -3.17 13.19
C ARG A 36 -31.40 -3.18 13.26
N LYS A 37 -32.05 -2.34 12.45
CA LYS A 37 -33.52 -2.27 12.39
C LYS A 37 -34.13 -3.58 11.90
N LEU A 38 -33.53 -4.18 10.88
CA LEU A 38 -34.00 -5.45 10.34
C LEU A 38 -33.86 -6.59 11.36
N CYS A 39 -32.72 -6.71 12.04
CA CYS A 39 -32.56 -7.70 13.12
C CYS A 39 -33.60 -7.50 14.24
N TYR A 40 -33.83 -6.25 14.66
CA TYR A 40 -34.81 -5.95 15.70
C TYR A 40 -36.25 -6.31 15.29
N ASN A 41 -36.67 -5.92 14.08
CA ASN A 41 -38.01 -6.17 13.58
C ASN A 41 -38.27 -7.65 13.26
N SER A 42 -37.22 -8.42 12.98
CA SER A 42 -37.27 -9.88 12.80
C SER A 42 -37.12 -10.66 14.12
N GLU A 43 -37.01 -9.97 15.26
CA GLU A 43 -36.77 -10.60 16.58
C GLU A 43 -35.47 -11.44 16.67
N ILE A 44 -34.50 -11.18 15.77
CA ILE A 44 -33.20 -11.84 15.73
C ILE A 44 -32.30 -11.22 16.80
N ASN A 45 -32.40 -11.77 18.01
CA ASN A 45 -31.66 -11.30 19.18
C ASN A 45 -30.38 -12.13 19.47
N ASP A 46 -30.28 -13.35 18.93
CA ASP A 46 -29.10 -14.19 19.09
C ASP A 46 -27.91 -13.62 18.31
N ILE A 47 -26.76 -13.49 18.99
CA ILE A 47 -25.59 -12.86 18.40
C ILE A 47 -24.93 -13.73 17.32
N GLU A 48 -25.00 -15.06 17.41
CA GLU A 48 -24.44 -15.92 16.35
C GLU A 48 -25.30 -15.86 15.08
N GLU A 49 -26.61 -15.78 15.24
CA GLU A 49 -27.53 -15.53 14.14
C GLU A 49 -27.27 -14.17 13.48
N GLN A 50 -27.13 -13.10 14.26
CA GLN A 50 -26.77 -11.76 13.74
C GLN A 50 -25.43 -11.79 12.98
N LYS A 51 -24.40 -12.48 13.50
CA LYS A 51 -23.11 -12.63 12.79
C LYS A 51 -23.27 -13.34 11.45
N ASN A 52 -24.10 -14.39 11.40
CA ASN A 52 -24.34 -15.14 10.16
C ASN A 52 -25.02 -14.25 9.10
N TYR A 53 -26.07 -13.52 9.49
CA TYR A 53 -26.73 -12.57 8.60
C TYR A 53 -25.78 -11.46 8.16
N PHE A 54 -25.03 -10.86 9.09
CA PHE A 54 -24.08 -9.80 8.75
C PHE A 54 -23.02 -10.28 7.75
N CYS A 55 -22.42 -11.44 8.00
CA CYS A 55 -21.49 -12.10 7.09
C CYS A 55 -22.09 -12.30 5.69
N ASN A 56 -23.40 -12.56 5.61
CA ASN A 56 -24.10 -12.71 4.34
C ASN A 56 -24.24 -11.42 3.53
N THR A 57 -24.28 -10.27 4.21
CA THR A 57 -24.38 -8.96 3.56
C THR A 57 -23.06 -8.46 2.97
N LEU A 58 -21.91 -8.96 3.47
CA LEU A 58 -20.60 -8.51 3.03
C LEU A 58 -20.37 -8.90 1.56
N PRO A 59 -19.59 -8.11 0.79
CA PRO A 59 -19.23 -8.47 -0.57
C PRO A 59 -18.65 -9.90 -0.61
N LYS A 60 -19.41 -10.82 -1.22
CA LYS A 60 -18.97 -12.19 -1.51
C LYS A 60 -18.55 -12.26 -2.96
N LEU A 61 -17.64 -13.19 -3.27
CA LEU A 61 -17.25 -13.64 -4.61
C LEU A 61 -18.11 -13.05 -5.73
N PRO A 62 -17.60 -12.14 -6.56
CA PRO A 62 -18.15 -12.03 -7.89
C PRO A 62 -17.81 -13.32 -8.61
N ASN A 63 -18.75 -13.80 -9.42
CA ASN A 63 -18.51 -14.91 -10.34
C ASN A 63 -17.44 -14.59 -11.41
N ASN A 64 -16.80 -13.42 -11.35
CA ASN A 64 -15.76 -12.97 -12.27
C ASN A 64 -14.66 -12.25 -11.45
N ASP A 65 -13.46 -12.81 -11.35
CA ASP A 65 -12.11 -12.22 -11.10
C ASP A 65 -11.92 -10.96 -10.22
N ASP A 66 -12.86 -10.58 -9.35
CA ASP A 66 -12.70 -9.48 -8.38
C ASP A 66 -12.36 -10.03 -7.00
N THR A 67 -11.21 -9.61 -6.47
CA THR A 67 -10.64 -10.11 -5.20
C THR A 67 -10.64 -9.05 -4.10
N ASP A 68 -10.93 -7.79 -4.43
CA ASP A 68 -11.10 -6.70 -3.45
C ASP A 68 -12.27 -6.96 -2.49
N CYS A 69 -13.26 -7.74 -2.93
CA CYS A 69 -14.43 -8.15 -2.15
C CYS A 69 -14.06 -9.03 -0.94
N TYR A 70 -12.90 -9.69 -0.93
CA TYR A 70 -12.56 -10.69 0.08
C TYR A 70 -12.04 -10.08 1.39
N TYR A 71 -11.58 -8.82 1.39
CA TYR A 71 -10.99 -8.18 2.57
C TYR A 71 -11.99 -8.09 3.74
N TYR A 72 -13.15 -7.48 3.51
CA TYR A 72 -14.17 -7.29 4.55
C TYR A 72 -14.63 -8.62 5.14
N LEU A 73 -14.89 -9.60 4.28
CA LEU A 73 -15.33 -10.93 4.69
C LEU A 73 -14.26 -11.65 5.52
N LEU A 74 -13.00 -11.69 5.05
CA LEU A 74 -11.92 -12.37 5.77
C LEU A 74 -11.64 -11.73 7.13
N GLU A 75 -11.53 -10.41 7.17
CA GLU A 75 -11.26 -9.71 8.43
C GLU A 75 -12.42 -9.87 9.41
N PHE A 76 -13.66 -9.87 8.91
CA PHE A 76 -14.83 -10.16 9.75
C PHE A 76 -14.77 -11.59 10.31
N ILE A 77 -14.46 -12.59 9.50
CA ILE A 77 -14.31 -13.98 9.94
C ILE A 77 -13.21 -14.10 11.01
N LYS A 78 -12.05 -13.46 10.82
CA LYS A 78 -10.95 -13.47 11.80
C LYS A 78 -11.33 -12.84 13.14
N ARG A 79 -12.16 -11.79 13.11
CA ARG A 79 -12.60 -11.04 14.30
C ARG A 79 -13.88 -11.61 14.92
N ARG A 80 -14.51 -12.59 14.27
CA ARG A 80 -15.85 -13.12 14.61
C ARG A 80 -15.98 -13.58 16.06
N GLU A 81 -14.95 -14.22 16.62
CA GLU A 81 -14.96 -14.72 18.00
C GLU A 81 -14.97 -13.60 19.06
N LYS A 82 -14.47 -12.41 18.72
CA LYS A 82 -14.43 -11.26 19.62
C LYS A 82 -15.79 -10.59 19.79
N ILE A 83 -16.69 -10.78 18.81
CA ILE A 83 -18.00 -10.16 18.77
C ILE A 83 -18.94 -10.87 19.74
N LYS A 84 -19.34 -10.23 20.84
CA LYS A 84 -20.25 -10.81 21.85
C LYS A 84 -21.61 -10.11 21.89
N SER A 85 -21.76 -9.02 21.15
CA SER A 85 -22.97 -8.22 21.06
C SER A 85 -23.04 -7.46 19.74
N MET A 86 -24.22 -6.93 19.40
CA MET A 86 -24.41 -6.03 18.24
C MET A 86 -23.50 -4.79 18.31
N ASN A 87 -23.17 -4.31 19.51
CA ASN A 87 -22.25 -3.17 19.66
C ASN A 87 -20.81 -3.58 19.35
N ASP A 88 -20.37 -4.76 19.78
CA ASP A 88 -19.06 -5.29 19.42
C ASP A 88 -18.95 -5.52 17.91
N LEU A 89 -20.03 -6.01 17.28
CA LEU A 89 -20.09 -6.21 15.83
C LEU A 89 -19.83 -4.89 15.10
N VAL A 90 -20.55 -3.83 15.46
CA VAL A 90 -20.39 -2.52 14.83
C VAL A 90 -19.00 -1.94 15.09
N LYS A 91 -18.46 -2.13 16.29
CA LYS A 91 -17.11 -1.69 16.63
C LYS A 91 -16.05 -2.40 15.79
N GLU A 92 -16.05 -3.74 15.76
CA GLU A 92 -15.10 -4.52 14.97
C GLU A 92 -15.24 -4.22 13.48
N PHE A 93 -16.46 -4.02 12.98
CA PHE A 93 -16.65 -3.65 11.58
C PHE A 93 -16.12 -2.25 11.26
N ALA A 94 -16.28 -1.28 12.17
CA ALA A 94 -15.69 0.04 12.00
C ALA A 94 -14.15 -0.03 11.96
N GLU A 95 -13.53 -0.90 12.76
CA GLU A 95 -12.09 -1.17 12.70
C GLU A 95 -11.67 -1.79 11.36
N ILE A 96 -12.45 -2.73 10.82
CA ILE A 96 -12.20 -3.31 9.48
C ILE A 96 -12.22 -2.23 8.40
N ILE A 97 -13.20 -1.31 8.43
CA ILE A 97 -13.29 -0.19 7.49
C ILE A 97 -12.08 0.73 7.63
N ALA A 98 -11.71 1.09 8.86
CA ALA A 98 -10.55 1.94 9.10
C ALA A 98 -9.25 1.29 8.59
N ASP A 99 -9.09 -0.02 8.76
CA ASP A 99 -7.95 -0.75 8.21
C ASP A 99 -7.98 -0.81 6.67
N GLU A 100 -9.16 -0.92 6.06
CA GLU A 100 -9.34 -0.97 4.60
C GLU A 100 -8.90 0.33 3.92
N LEU A 101 -9.20 1.47 4.54
CA LEU A 101 -8.80 2.80 4.06
C LEU A 101 -7.27 2.97 4.00
N ASN A 102 -6.55 2.25 4.86
CA ASN A 102 -5.09 2.29 4.93
C ASN A 102 -4.41 1.33 3.96
N LEU A 103 -5.14 0.50 3.21
CA LEU A 103 -4.55 -0.41 2.23
C LEU A 103 -3.94 0.35 1.05
N ILE A 104 -2.75 -0.05 0.63
CA ILE A 104 -2.11 0.47 -0.58
C ILE A 104 -2.63 -0.31 -1.80
N ARG A 105 -3.24 0.41 -2.75
CA ARG A 105 -3.82 -0.15 -4.00
C ARG A 105 -3.04 0.27 -5.23
N ASP A 106 -3.22 -0.44 -6.33
CA ASP A 106 -2.65 -0.03 -7.62
C ASP A 106 -3.10 1.39 -7.99
N GLY A 107 -2.13 2.23 -8.37
CA GLY A 107 -2.34 3.64 -8.67
C GLY A 107 -2.43 4.57 -7.47
N SER A 108 -2.35 4.08 -6.22
CA SER A 108 -2.34 4.96 -5.06
C SER A 108 -1.19 5.96 -5.14
N ILE A 109 -1.42 7.18 -4.65
CA ILE A 109 -0.36 8.17 -4.46
C ILE A 109 0.23 7.96 -3.07
N ILE A 110 1.54 7.75 -3.02
CA ILE A 110 2.29 7.47 -1.80
C ILE A 110 3.48 8.41 -1.65
N ALA A 111 4.00 8.49 -0.44
CA ALA A 111 5.30 9.03 -0.12
C ALA A 111 6.14 7.94 0.58
N LEU A 112 7.46 7.93 0.34
CA LEU A 112 8.39 7.00 0.98
C LEU A 112 9.32 7.78 1.89
N LYS A 113 9.16 7.61 3.19
CA LYS A 113 9.96 8.29 4.21
C LYS A 113 11.11 7.40 4.67
N HIS A 114 12.35 7.85 4.49
CA HIS A 114 13.51 7.17 5.04
C HIS A 114 13.44 7.20 6.58
N VAL A 115 13.46 6.04 7.23
CA VAL A 115 13.22 5.95 8.67
C VAL A 115 14.34 6.63 9.46
N ALA A 116 15.60 6.41 9.11
CA ALA A 116 16.73 6.92 9.89
C ALA A 116 16.90 8.44 9.81
N THR A 117 16.63 9.07 8.65
CA THR A 117 16.79 10.53 8.48
C THR A 117 15.48 11.31 8.51
N GLY A 118 14.33 10.62 8.46
CA GLY A 118 13.00 11.24 8.39
C GLY A 118 12.71 11.97 7.07
N LYS A 119 13.59 11.88 6.07
CA LYS A 119 13.46 12.57 4.78
C LYS A 119 12.75 11.71 3.75
N TYR A 120 12.05 12.35 2.81
CA TYR A 120 11.29 11.63 1.80
C TYR A 120 12.08 11.38 0.52
N LEU A 121 11.93 10.19 -0.06
CA LEU A 121 12.42 9.87 -1.39
C LEU A 121 11.80 10.83 -2.39
N SER A 122 12.64 11.58 -3.10
CA SER A 122 12.24 12.72 -3.92
C SER A 122 12.96 12.72 -5.27
N SER A 123 12.34 13.39 -6.23
CA SER A 123 12.95 13.67 -7.54
C SER A 123 12.46 15.01 -8.09
N ILE A 124 13.31 15.72 -8.83
CA ILE A 124 12.94 17.00 -9.45
C ILE A 124 12.94 16.81 -10.97
N LYS A 125 11.83 17.17 -11.61
CA LYS A 125 11.69 17.09 -13.07
C LYS A 125 12.83 17.85 -13.75
N ASN A 126 13.50 17.20 -14.70
CA ASN A 126 14.63 17.73 -15.47
C ASN A 126 15.93 17.99 -14.69
N LEU A 127 15.96 17.82 -13.36
CA LEU A 127 17.22 17.85 -12.61
C LEU A 127 17.92 16.50 -12.75
N ARG A 128 19.15 16.50 -13.25
CA ARG A 128 19.88 15.27 -13.62
C ARG A 128 21.21 15.19 -12.89
N TYR A 129 21.71 13.95 -12.73
CA TYR A 129 23.10 13.75 -12.31
C TYR A 129 24.08 14.43 -13.28
N THR A 130 25.16 15.00 -12.76
CA THR A 130 26.25 15.58 -13.55
C THR A 130 27.28 14.51 -13.94
N THR A 131 27.41 13.48 -13.11
CA THR A 131 28.20 12.26 -13.29
C THR A 131 27.30 11.05 -13.60
N GLY A 132 27.89 9.86 -13.73
CA GLY A 132 27.12 8.63 -13.84
C GLY A 132 26.18 8.58 -15.06
N SER A 133 24.92 8.22 -14.83
CA SER A 133 23.96 8.02 -15.94
C SER A 133 23.51 9.30 -16.63
N LYS A 134 23.65 10.45 -15.96
CA LYS A 134 23.06 11.73 -16.36
C LYS A 134 21.53 11.68 -16.52
N LEU A 135 20.87 10.70 -15.89
CA LEU A 135 19.42 10.62 -15.80
C LEU A 135 18.88 11.49 -14.67
N GLN A 136 17.55 11.56 -14.59
CA GLN A 136 16.88 12.38 -13.59
C GLN A 136 17.20 11.88 -12.18
N LEU A 137 17.53 12.83 -11.31
CA LEU A 137 18.04 12.61 -9.96
C LEU A 137 17.00 11.96 -9.05
N ALA A 138 17.41 10.95 -8.26
CA ALA A 138 16.68 10.50 -7.08
C ALA A 138 17.50 10.82 -5.82
N PHE A 139 16.86 11.35 -4.79
CA PHE A 139 17.52 11.80 -3.57
C PHE A 139 16.58 11.76 -2.36
N ALA A 140 17.10 11.87 -1.15
CA ALA A 140 16.29 12.05 0.05
C ALA A 140 16.13 13.56 0.34
N GLY A 141 14.91 14.06 0.20
CA GLY A 141 14.60 15.49 0.21
C GLY A 141 14.24 16.05 1.59
N SER A 142 13.15 16.81 1.63
CA SER A 142 12.64 17.44 2.85
C SER A 142 12.14 16.39 3.87
N PRO A 143 12.17 16.69 5.19
CA PRO A 143 11.50 15.90 6.23
C PRO A 143 9.97 16.07 6.23
N GLU A 144 9.44 16.99 5.43
CA GLU A 144 8.01 17.14 5.12
C GLU A 144 7.78 16.78 3.65
N PRO A 145 6.76 15.95 3.33
CA PRO A 145 6.54 15.51 1.95
C PRO A 145 6.02 16.68 1.11
N ASP A 146 6.77 17.02 0.05
CA ASP A 146 6.36 17.99 -0.97
C ASP A 146 5.92 17.28 -2.27
N LEU A 147 5.57 18.04 -3.30
CA LEU A 147 5.16 17.47 -4.59
C LEU A 147 6.28 16.68 -5.31
N ASN A 148 7.55 16.87 -4.95
CA ASN A 148 8.68 16.13 -5.52
C ASN A 148 8.88 14.78 -4.82
N ALA A 149 8.25 14.59 -3.66
CA ALA A 149 8.27 13.36 -2.86
C ALA A 149 7.10 12.40 -3.16
N LEU A 150 6.21 12.76 -4.10
CA LEU A 150 5.02 11.97 -4.41
C LEU A 150 5.26 10.98 -5.55
N TRP A 151 4.85 9.74 -5.30
CA TRP A 151 4.98 8.63 -6.23
C TRP A 151 3.63 7.93 -6.39
N GLU A 152 3.25 7.67 -7.62
CA GLU A 152 2.19 6.72 -7.91
C GLU A 152 2.79 5.32 -7.90
N ILE A 153 2.26 4.46 -7.03
CA ILE A 153 2.65 3.06 -6.98
C ILE A 153 1.83 2.28 -8.01
N LYS A 154 2.49 1.46 -8.82
CA LYS A 154 1.85 0.61 -9.83
C LYS A 154 2.22 -0.85 -9.66
N PHE A 155 1.26 -1.75 -9.75
CA PHE A 155 1.47 -3.19 -9.74
C PHE A 155 0.30 -3.93 -10.41
N SER A 156 0.54 -5.14 -10.89
CA SER A 156 -0.42 -5.91 -11.68
C SER A 156 -1.48 -6.63 -10.85
N GLU A 157 -1.12 -6.99 -9.63
CA GLU A 157 -1.97 -7.71 -8.69
C GLU A 157 -2.99 -6.75 -8.06
N LYS A 158 -4.23 -7.17 -7.80
CA LYS A 158 -5.21 -6.28 -7.15
C LYS A 158 -4.86 -5.96 -5.69
N LEU A 159 -4.30 -6.94 -4.97
CA LEU A 159 -3.71 -6.75 -3.64
C LEU A 159 -2.24 -7.19 -3.65
N PRO A 160 -1.31 -6.30 -3.26
CA PRO A 160 0.10 -6.61 -3.33
C PRO A 160 0.50 -7.50 -2.13
N MET A 161 1.14 -8.63 -2.43
CA MET A 161 1.67 -9.55 -1.42
C MET A 161 3.18 -9.32 -1.24
N TYR A 162 3.62 -9.21 0.01
CA TYR A 162 5.05 -9.16 0.35
C TYR A 162 5.80 -10.33 -0.31
N ASN A 163 7.03 -10.07 -0.74
CA ASN A 163 7.92 -11.03 -1.41
C ASN A 163 7.46 -11.59 -2.77
N LYS A 164 6.22 -11.32 -3.20
CA LYS A 164 5.66 -11.85 -4.46
C LYS A 164 5.42 -10.74 -5.47
N THR A 165 4.83 -9.63 -5.04
CA THR A 165 4.44 -8.55 -5.93
C THR A 165 5.61 -7.68 -6.32
N SER A 166 5.70 -7.39 -7.62
CA SER A 166 6.58 -6.34 -8.13
C SER A 166 5.81 -5.03 -8.21
N ILE A 167 6.44 -3.94 -7.79
CA ILE A 167 5.89 -2.60 -7.86
C ILE A 167 6.77 -1.71 -8.74
N ASN A 168 6.14 -0.75 -9.39
CA ASN A 168 6.77 0.40 -10.03
C ASN A 168 6.43 1.66 -9.23
N LEU A 169 7.37 2.60 -9.17
CA LEU A 169 7.19 3.88 -8.51
C LEU A 169 7.32 4.99 -9.54
N ARG A 170 6.18 5.55 -9.99
CA ARG A 170 6.12 6.62 -10.98
C ARG A 170 6.09 7.97 -10.28
N HIS A 171 7.12 8.79 -10.49
CA HIS A 171 7.17 10.13 -9.94
C HIS A 171 6.05 11.01 -10.51
N ILE A 172 5.22 11.59 -9.64
CA ILE A 172 4.00 12.33 -10.07
C ILE A 172 4.34 13.51 -10.98
N LYS A 173 5.35 14.31 -10.63
CA LYS A 173 5.66 15.54 -11.37
C LYS A 173 6.29 15.32 -12.74
N SER A 174 7.10 14.28 -12.90
CA SER A 174 7.82 14.03 -14.16
C SER A 174 7.25 12.89 -14.99
N GLY A 175 6.43 12.01 -14.41
CA GLY A 175 5.97 10.76 -15.03
C GLY A 175 7.07 9.69 -15.15
N SER A 176 8.27 9.98 -14.64
CA SER A 176 9.43 9.08 -14.73
C SER A 176 9.35 7.99 -13.66
N VAL A 177 9.82 6.79 -13.99
CA VAL A 177 9.79 5.64 -13.06
C VAL A 177 11.13 5.52 -12.34
N LEU A 178 11.10 5.31 -11.02
CA LEU A 178 12.28 5.03 -10.20
C LEU A 178 12.90 3.69 -10.59
N GLY A 179 14.22 3.66 -10.76
CA GLY A 179 14.91 2.43 -11.09
C GLY A 179 16.43 2.58 -11.11
N LEU A 180 17.08 1.55 -11.65
CA LEU A 180 18.49 1.53 -11.98
C LEU A 180 18.67 1.63 -13.48
N TYR A 181 19.79 2.20 -13.91
CA TYR A 181 20.16 2.22 -15.31
C TYR A 181 21.32 1.26 -15.59
N TYR A 182 21.01 0.22 -16.36
CA TYR A 182 21.98 -0.70 -16.93
C TYR A 182 22.41 -0.20 -18.32
N ASN A 183 23.69 0.12 -18.48
CA ASN A 183 24.26 0.47 -19.77
C ASN A 183 24.67 -0.81 -20.52
N SER A 184 23.92 -1.19 -21.56
CA SER A 184 24.18 -2.38 -22.35
C SER A 184 25.46 -2.30 -23.20
N THR A 185 25.95 -1.10 -23.52
CA THR A 185 27.20 -0.92 -24.27
C THR A 185 28.42 -1.25 -23.42
N TYR A 186 28.40 -0.86 -22.14
CA TYR A 186 29.50 -1.08 -21.20
C TYR A 186 29.25 -2.24 -20.23
N TYR A 187 28.12 -2.94 -20.38
CA TYR A 187 27.68 -4.05 -19.54
C TYR A 187 27.77 -3.75 -18.04
N THR A 188 27.35 -2.55 -17.65
CA THR A 188 27.55 -2.06 -16.28
C THR A 188 26.44 -1.14 -15.80
N TYR A 189 26.31 -1.04 -14.48
CA TYR A 189 25.46 -0.04 -13.82
C TYR A 189 26.31 1.17 -13.45
N TYR A 190 25.68 2.35 -13.43
CA TYR A 190 26.38 3.55 -12.99
C TYR A 190 26.52 3.58 -11.47
N LYS A 191 27.61 4.21 -11.03
CA LYS A 191 27.93 4.44 -9.63
C LYS A 191 27.38 5.79 -9.18
N SER A 192 26.91 5.84 -7.94
CA SER A 192 26.44 7.06 -7.31
C SER A 192 27.60 8.05 -7.08
N PRO A 193 27.32 9.35 -6.90
CA PRO A 193 28.36 10.38 -6.91
C PRO A 193 29.41 10.28 -5.78
N ILE A 194 29.06 9.75 -4.61
CA ILE A 194 29.94 9.79 -3.43
C ILE A 194 30.30 8.40 -2.93
N THR A 195 29.32 7.56 -2.62
CA THR A 195 29.58 6.24 -2.04
C THR A 195 30.01 5.20 -3.07
N GLU A 196 29.88 5.51 -4.36
CA GLU A 196 30.12 4.60 -5.48
C GLU A 196 29.28 3.31 -5.44
N HIS A 197 28.22 3.28 -4.63
CA HIS A 197 27.17 2.28 -4.71
C HIS A 197 26.39 2.44 -6.02
N THR A 198 25.43 1.56 -6.29
CA THR A 198 24.67 1.64 -7.54
C THR A 198 23.79 2.90 -7.54
N GLU A 199 23.89 3.69 -8.60
CA GLU A 199 23.11 4.90 -8.80
C GLU A 199 21.62 4.57 -8.98
N VAL A 200 20.78 5.17 -8.15
CA VAL A 200 19.32 5.13 -8.28
C VAL A 200 18.89 6.38 -9.04
N CYS A 201 18.04 6.21 -10.06
CA CYS A 201 17.63 7.33 -10.91
C CYS A 201 16.15 7.21 -11.31
N CYS A 202 15.63 8.27 -11.89
CA CYS A 202 14.35 8.24 -12.59
C CYS A 202 14.57 8.06 -14.10
N ASN A 203 13.77 7.19 -14.71
CA ASN A 203 13.94 6.62 -16.07
C ASN A 203 15.02 5.52 -16.19
N GLY A 204 15.21 4.74 -15.12
CA GLY A 204 15.97 3.50 -15.18
C GLY A 204 15.27 2.45 -16.08
N ASN A 205 16.06 1.59 -16.74
CA ASN A 205 15.54 0.47 -17.52
C ASN A 205 15.26 -0.77 -16.66
N GLU A 206 15.82 -0.83 -15.45
CA GLU A 206 15.48 -1.80 -14.41
C GLU A 206 14.64 -1.08 -13.37
N ASN A 207 13.33 -1.34 -13.31
CA ASN A 207 12.40 -0.55 -12.51
C ASN A 207 11.39 -1.37 -11.70
N LEU A 208 11.47 -2.70 -11.76
CA LEU A 208 10.60 -3.59 -10.99
C LEU A 208 11.17 -3.79 -9.58
N TRP A 209 10.55 -3.14 -8.61
CA TRP A 209 10.93 -3.25 -7.20
C TRP A 209 10.13 -4.37 -6.52
N LYS A 210 10.80 -5.14 -5.68
CA LYS A 210 10.18 -6.00 -4.65
C LYS A 210 10.22 -5.29 -3.32
N PHE A 211 9.26 -5.59 -2.44
CA PHE A 211 9.23 -5.04 -1.09
C PHE A 211 9.02 -6.14 -0.06
N LYS A 212 9.62 -5.93 1.12
CA LYS A 212 9.51 -6.82 2.29
C LYS A 212 9.24 -5.99 3.53
N HIS A 213 8.49 -6.56 4.48
CA HIS A 213 8.37 -5.94 5.80
C HIS A 213 9.71 -6.02 6.53
N SER A 214 10.26 -4.88 6.93
CA SER A 214 11.62 -4.75 7.51
C SER A 214 11.89 -5.65 8.73
N LYS A 215 10.90 -5.76 9.62
CA LYS A 215 11.05 -6.48 10.91
C LYS A 215 10.52 -7.92 10.92
N LEU A 216 9.85 -8.36 9.85
CA LEU A 216 9.09 -9.60 9.85
C LEU A 216 9.32 -10.34 8.53
N GLU A 217 10.27 -11.27 8.52
CA GLU A 217 10.66 -12.02 7.30
C GLU A 217 9.47 -12.74 6.64
N ASN A 218 8.43 -13.07 7.41
CA ASN A 218 7.24 -13.82 6.97
C ASN A 218 5.92 -13.06 7.20
N HIS A 219 5.91 -11.73 7.09
CA HIS A 219 4.66 -10.99 7.21
C HIS A 219 3.68 -11.37 6.08
N GLN A 220 2.55 -11.98 6.44
CA GLN A 220 1.48 -12.41 5.52
C GLN A 220 0.28 -11.45 5.52
N GLY A 221 0.42 -10.27 6.11
CA GLY A 221 -0.63 -9.24 6.12
C GLY A 221 -0.72 -8.46 4.81
N TYR A 222 -1.69 -7.56 4.77
CA TYR A 222 -1.91 -6.67 3.64
C TYR A 222 -0.92 -5.50 3.67
N PHE A 223 -0.53 -5.01 2.50
CA PHE A 223 0.33 -3.84 2.39
C PHE A 223 -0.45 -2.57 2.77
N LYS A 224 -0.02 -1.91 3.84
CA LYS A 224 -0.73 -0.80 4.47
C LYS A 224 0.15 0.44 4.58
N SER A 225 -0.52 1.58 4.64
CA SER A 225 0.09 2.85 5.04
C SER A 225 0.75 2.69 6.42
N ASN A 226 1.89 3.35 6.59
CA ASN A 226 2.80 3.31 7.74
C ASN A 226 3.61 2.03 7.94
N ASP A 227 3.51 1.05 7.04
CA ASP A 227 4.41 -0.09 7.07
C ASP A 227 5.86 0.34 6.83
N ILE A 228 6.77 -0.29 7.57
CA ILE A 228 8.21 -0.09 7.38
C ILE A 228 8.74 -1.23 6.51
N ILE A 229 9.17 -0.89 5.31
CA ILE A 229 9.61 -1.83 4.29
C ILE A 229 11.08 -1.65 3.92
N ASN A 230 11.67 -2.73 3.39
CA ASN A 230 12.86 -2.64 2.55
C ASN A 230 12.43 -2.79 1.10
N LEU A 231 12.95 -1.92 0.24
CA LEU A 231 12.77 -1.99 -1.21
C LEU A 231 13.99 -2.64 -1.84
N SER A 232 13.77 -3.60 -2.73
CA SER A 232 14.85 -4.33 -3.39
C SER A 232 14.60 -4.43 -4.88
N ILE A 233 15.66 -4.51 -5.67
CA ILE A 233 15.61 -4.63 -7.12
C ILE A 233 16.65 -5.66 -7.57
N ALA A 234 16.27 -6.51 -8.52
CA ALA A 234 17.18 -7.46 -9.13
C ALA A 234 17.90 -6.82 -10.31
N LYS A 235 19.22 -6.94 -10.35
CA LYS A 235 20.03 -6.58 -11.52
C LYS A 235 19.93 -7.69 -12.56
N GLY A 236 19.37 -7.42 -13.74
CA GLY A 236 19.09 -8.44 -14.75
C GLY A 236 20.32 -9.19 -15.27
N TYR A 237 21.52 -8.60 -15.20
CA TYR A 237 22.74 -9.24 -15.73
C TYR A 237 23.33 -10.32 -14.80
N ASP A 238 23.41 -10.06 -13.49
CA ASP A 238 24.03 -10.99 -12.53
C ASP A 238 23.05 -11.56 -11.50
N ASN A 239 21.74 -11.28 -11.66
CA ASN A 239 20.66 -11.65 -10.76
C ASN A 239 20.92 -11.27 -9.30
N LYS A 240 21.80 -10.29 -9.05
CA LYS A 240 22.02 -9.80 -7.70
C LYS A 240 20.87 -8.91 -7.28
N VAL A 241 20.40 -9.15 -6.07
CA VAL A 241 19.39 -8.32 -5.43
C VAL A 241 20.10 -7.22 -4.65
N GLU A 242 19.74 -5.98 -4.92
CA GLU A 242 20.20 -4.81 -4.18
C GLU A 242 19.04 -4.10 -3.51
N PHE A 243 19.34 -3.38 -2.43
CA PHE A 243 18.37 -2.72 -1.58
C PHE A 243 18.53 -1.21 -1.62
N LEU A 244 17.40 -0.51 -1.60
CA LEU A 244 17.34 0.94 -1.57
C LEU A 244 17.80 1.46 -0.20
N ARG A 245 18.84 2.30 -0.21
CA ARG A 245 19.45 2.88 0.98
C ARG A 245 19.52 4.40 0.88
N SER A 246 19.41 5.06 2.03
CA SER A 246 19.87 6.43 2.20
C SER A 246 20.56 6.59 3.55
N HIS A 247 21.34 7.63 3.71
CA HIS A 247 22.00 7.97 4.98
C HIS A 247 22.42 9.44 4.95
N ASP A 248 23.29 9.88 5.83
CA ASP A 248 23.74 11.27 5.96
C ASP A 248 24.71 11.77 4.87
N VAL A 249 25.09 10.93 3.89
CA VAL A 249 25.96 11.37 2.79
C VAL A 249 25.23 12.28 1.82
N GLN A 250 25.93 13.33 1.42
CA GLN A 250 25.42 14.39 0.57
C GLN A 250 26.36 14.67 -0.59
N PHE A 251 25.80 15.15 -1.69
CA PHE A 251 26.52 15.64 -2.86
C PHE A 251 25.88 16.93 -3.38
N THR A 252 26.62 17.69 -4.17
CA THR A 252 26.19 19.00 -4.68
C THR A 252 25.98 18.96 -6.19
N ILE A 253 24.91 19.62 -6.65
CA ILE A 253 24.72 19.97 -8.07
C ILE A 253 24.46 21.47 -8.15
N GLY A 254 25.41 22.20 -8.75
CA GLY A 254 25.38 23.66 -8.68
C GLY A 254 25.56 24.14 -7.24
N ASN A 255 24.63 24.96 -6.75
CA ASN A 255 24.63 25.47 -5.38
C ASN A 255 23.76 24.64 -4.41
N ASP A 256 23.06 23.63 -4.93
CA ASP A 256 22.12 22.83 -4.16
C ASP A 256 22.80 21.57 -3.63
N THR A 257 22.44 21.17 -2.40
CA THR A 257 22.95 19.98 -1.73
C THR A 257 21.85 18.94 -1.58
N PHE A 258 22.15 17.70 -1.96
CA PHE A 258 21.20 16.59 -1.98
C PHE A 258 21.73 15.43 -1.14
N GLN A 259 20.84 14.76 -0.40
CA GLN A 259 21.18 13.54 0.31
C GLN A 259 21.11 12.33 -0.65
N GLU A 260 22.16 11.54 -0.66
CA GLU A 260 22.31 10.41 -1.56
C GLU A 260 21.27 9.30 -1.30
N VAL A 261 20.75 8.75 -2.39
CA VAL A 261 19.93 7.52 -2.39
C VAL A 261 20.58 6.56 -3.38
N VAL A 262 20.84 5.34 -2.93
CA VAL A 262 21.64 4.35 -3.65
C VAL A 262 21.03 2.95 -3.52
N CYS A 263 21.52 2.02 -4.34
CA CYS A 263 21.29 0.59 -4.17
C CYS A 263 22.60 -0.12 -3.79
N HIS A 264 22.52 -1.06 -2.84
CA HIS A 264 23.66 -1.84 -2.35
C HIS A 264 23.30 -3.31 -2.12
N SER A 265 24.31 -4.19 -2.04
CA SER A 265 24.15 -5.63 -1.75
C SER A 265 24.71 -6.04 -0.38
N GLU A 266 25.11 -5.06 0.43
CA GLU A 266 25.61 -5.28 1.79
C GLU A 266 24.51 -5.72 2.78
N ARG A 267 24.93 -6.05 4.00
CA ARG A 267 24.02 -6.40 5.10
C ARG A 267 23.02 -5.26 5.36
N LEU A 268 21.75 -5.63 5.50
CA LEU A 268 20.67 -4.69 5.84
C LEU A 268 20.81 -4.14 7.26
N GLY A 269 20.47 -2.86 7.42
CA GLY A 269 20.39 -2.13 8.67
C GLY A 269 19.36 -1.00 8.63
N GLY A 270 19.36 -0.12 9.64
CA GLY A 270 18.35 0.94 9.79
C GLY A 270 18.31 1.97 8.65
N ASN A 271 19.40 2.10 7.88
CA ASN A 271 19.50 2.99 6.71
C ASN A 271 18.80 2.44 5.45
N ASP A 272 18.23 1.25 5.55
CA ASP A 272 17.56 0.55 4.44
C ASP A 272 16.03 0.53 4.65
N GLU A 273 15.56 1.08 5.76
CA GLU A 273 14.16 1.10 6.17
C GLU A 273 13.42 2.33 5.62
N TRP A 274 12.31 2.08 4.94
CA TRP A 274 11.43 3.11 4.38
C TRP A 274 10.02 2.92 4.88
N ARG A 275 9.42 3.96 5.45
CA ARG A 275 7.99 3.99 5.79
C ARG A 275 7.21 4.43 4.56
N ILE A 276 6.27 3.61 4.13
CA ILE A 276 5.31 3.99 3.09
C ILE A 276 4.14 4.75 3.70
N GLU A 277 3.80 5.91 3.15
CA GLU A 277 2.69 6.75 3.61
C GLU A 277 1.70 6.94 2.47
N LEU A 278 0.47 6.51 2.65
CA LEU A 278 -0.62 6.75 1.72
C LEU A 278 -1.02 8.24 1.74
N ILE A 279 -1.00 8.89 0.58
CA ILE A 279 -1.37 10.31 0.40
C ILE A 279 -2.77 10.41 -0.20
N SER A 280 -3.06 9.64 -1.25
CA SER A 280 -4.43 9.47 -1.76
C SER A 280 -4.63 8.12 -2.41
N GLN A 281 -5.88 7.65 -2.40
CA GLN A 281 -6.34 6.52 -3.20
C GLN A 281 -6.64 6.98 -4.64
N VAL A 282 -6.85 6.01 -5.54
CA VAL A 282 -7.46 6.19 -6.87
C VAL A 282 -8.97 6.22 -6.75
#